data_AF-A0A7W6EP09-F1
#
_entry.id   AF-A0A7W6EP09-F1
#
_cell.length_a   1.000
_cell.length_b   1.000
_cell.length_c   1.000
_cell.angle_alpha   90.00
_cell.angle_beta   90.00
_cell.angle_gamma   90.00
#
_symmetry.space_group_name_H-M   'P 1'
#
loop_
_entity.id
_entity.type
_entity.pdbx_description
1 polymer ?
#
loop_
_entity_poly.entity_id
_entity_poly.type
_entity_poly.pdbx_seq_one_letter_code
_entity_poly.pdbx_strand_id
1 'polypeptide(L)'
;MKQSQAYKEFKERTQEIFNFAVLVTLSVPVLKQNLKLFNDKKIKRLPDPDYFEPSVVYEISDDTILTLTEKGLPTDKIEKLKLLLNIPINSSEFKSKVIDAIGETDYKTYRNEIKRQSINYSENISNCTSNYQSKLATYLYFSTFSYFEAFVMDIAIELTNSIQTVDREKYLTDFQPTHDTISDIMKLDKDFDPRKIDRYKKFSNKLKIQGYINPERLLLSSLIDIYNNKIDNLKANEIPTFLEKTLLFKMTKDESDTFHSIRDNRNKIGHGAKHFNPHLNDVINANKFFKSLSDRIDKHVTLYFFKAKNYIDE
;
A
#
# COMPACT_ATOMS: atom_id res chain seq x y z
N MET A 1 -12.68 -23.29 -4.91
CA MET A 1 -12.59 -22.41 -6.10
C MET A 1 -11.27 -21.69 -6.11
N LYS A 2 -10.73 -21.36 -7.29
CA LYS A 2 -9.50 -20.57 -7.41
C LYS A 2 -9.81 -19.14 -6.99
N GLN A 3 -9.08 -18.62 -6.01
CA GLN A 3 -9.14 -17.20 -5.61
C GLN A 3 -8.62 -16.31 -6.73
N SER A 4 -9.21 -15.12 -6.90
CA SER A 4 -8.66 -14.09 -7.78
C SER A 4 -7.25 -13.68 -7.34
N GLN A 5 -6.47 -13.16 -8.27
CA GLN A 5 -5.16 -12.60 -7.93
C GLN A 5 -5.32 -11.36 -7.07
N ALA A 6 -6.29 -10.49 -7.38
CA ALA A 6 -6.62 -9.31 -6.58
C ALA A 6 -6.88 -9.63 -5.10
N TYR A 7 -7.64 -10.70 -4.80
CA TYR A 7 -7.91 -11.08 -3.42
C TYR A 7 -6.68 -11.60 -2.68
N LYS A 8 -5.77 -12.31 -3.37
CA LYS A 8 -4.51 -12.77 -2.77
C LYS A 8 -3.62 -11.60 -2.38
N GLU A 9 -3.47 -10.64 -3.28
CA GLU A 9 -2.68 -9.42 -3.04
C GLU A 9 -3.28 -8.58 -1.90
N PHE A 10 -4.61 -8.44 -1.86
CA PHE A 10 -5.29 -7.80 -0.75
C PHE A 10 -4.96 -8.45 0.60
N LYS A 11 -5.03 -9.80 0.67
CA LYS A 11 -4.71 -10.54 1.88
C LYS A 11 -3.26 -10.37 2.29
N GLU A 12 -2.34 -10.40 1.33
CA GLU A 12 -0.90 -10.24 1.56
C GLU A 12 -0.59 -8.84 2.09
N ARG A 13 -0.96 -7.77 1.37
CA ARG A 13 -0.75 -6.37 1.78
C ARG A 13 -1.35 -6.09 3.16
N THR A 14 -2.56 -6.61 3.40
CA THR A 14 -3.23 -6.47 4.70
C THR A 14 -2.51 -7.23 5.81
N GLN A 15 -1.94 -8.41 5.53
CA GLN A 15 -1.17 -9.15 6.52
C GLN A 15 0.17 -8.47 6.82
N GLU A 16 0.87 -7.99 5.79
CA GLU A 16 2.15 -7.29 5.91
C GLU A 16 2.04 -6.05 6.78
N ILE A 17 1.04 -5.19 6.54
CA ILE A 17 0.88 -3.96 7.33
C ILE A 17 0.54 -4.26 8.80
N PHE A 18 -0.20 -5.33 9.07
CA PHE A 18 -0.49 -5.77 10.44
C PHE A 18 0.73 -6.42 11.11
N ASN A 19 1.56 -7.15 10.37
CA ASN A 19 2.84 -7.67 10.87
C ASN A 19 3.75 -6.50 11.27
N PHE A 20 3.82 -5.46 10.44
CA PHE A 20 4.56 -4.23 10.77
C PHE A 20 3.98 -3.53 12.01
N ALA A 21 2.65 -3.45 12.12
CA ALA A 21 2.01 -2.90 13.31
C ALA A 21 2.40 -3.66 14.60
N VAL A 22 2.42 -5.00 14.54
CA VAL A 22 2.88 -5.84 15.65
C VAL A 22 4.32 -5.50 16.03
N LEU A 23 5.22 -5.42 15.05
CA LEU A 23 6.61 -5.01 15.28
C LEU A 23 6.70 -3.66 16.01
N VAL A 24 6.00 -2.63 15.52
CA VAL A 24 5.98 -1.30 16.15
C VAL A 24 5.45 -1.36 17.58
N THR A 25 4.37 -2.11 17.83
CA THR A 25 3.79 -2.24 19.18
C THR A 25 4.66 -3.03 20.16
N LEU A 26 5.61 -3.83 19.68
CA LEU A 26 6.62 -4.49 20.51
C LEU A 26 7.84 -3.59 20.73
N SER A 27 8.31 -2.91 19.68
CA SER A 27 9.52 -2.08 19.71
C SER A 27 9.37 -0.82 20.55
N VAL A 28 8.23 -0.11 20.46
CA VAL A 28 8.06 1.17 21.18
C VAL A 28 8.04 1.01 22.71
N PRO A 29 7.36 0.01 23.30
CA PRO A 29 7.47 -0.25 24.74
C PRO A 29 8.91 -0.54 25.21
N VAL A 30 9.67 -1.34 24.45
CA VAL A 30 11.09 -1.61 24.74
C VAL A 30 11.90 -0.32 24.68
N LEU A 31 11.67 0.53 23.68
CA LEU A 31 12.32 1.83 23.59
C LEU A 31 11.99 2.74 24.78
N LYS A 32 10.72 2.76 25.24
CA LYS A 32 10.32 3.49 26.46
C LYS A 32 11.01 2.97 27.72
N GLN A 33 11.20 1.66 27.84
CA GLN A 33 11.97 1.07 28.93
C GLN A 33 13.44 1.51 28.87
N ASN A 34 14.06 1.51 27.68
CA ASN A 34 15.43 1.97 27.50
C ASN A 34 15.59 3.45 27.81
N LEU A 35 14.62 4.30 27.44
CA LEU A 35 14.59 5.71 27.84
C LEU A 35 14.58 5.87 29.35
N LYS A 36 13.80 5.06 30.08
CA LYS A 36 13.80 5.07 31.54
C LYS A 36 15.17 4.68 32.11
N LEU A 37 15.79 3.62 31.60
CA LEU A 37 17.12 3.19 32.03
C LEU A 37 18.20 4.26 31.75
N PHE A 38 18.08 4.96 30.61
CA PHE A 38 18.98 6.03 30.23
C PHE A 38 18.83 7.23 31.19
N ASN A 39 17.60 7.65 31.46
CA ASN A 39 17.31 8.74 32.39
C ASN A 39 17.72 8.41 33.84
N ASP A 40 17.58 7.14 34.25
CA ASP A 40 18.09 6.60 35.52
C ASP A 40 19.64 6.50 35.57
N LYS A 41 20.35 6.88 34.49
CA LYS A 41 21.80 6.74 34.32
C LYS A 41 22.32 5.30 34.41
N LYS A 42 21.45 4.30 34.21
CA LYS A 42 21.81 2.86 34.20
C LYS A 42 22.44 2.41 32.89
N ILE A 43 22.12 3.10 31.80
CA ILE A 43 22.75 2.93 30.49
C ILE A 43 23.23 4.28 29.97
N LYS A 44 24.31 4.28 29.18
CA LYS A 44 24.93 5.51 28.65
C LYS A 44 24.46 5.87 27.23
N ARG A 45 23.72 4.98 26.56
CA ARG A 45 23.33 5.10 25.16
C ARG A 45 22.06 4.30 24.84
N LEU A 46 21.21 4.86 23.99
CA LEU A 46 20.08 4.21 23.34
C LEU A 46 20.52 3.60 22.00
N PRO A 47 19.79 2.61 21.47
CA PRO A 47 20.02 2.09 20.11
C PRO A 47 19.99 3.23 19.08
N ASP A 48 20.96 3.22 18.16
CA ASP A 48 20.94 4.19 17.04
C ASP A 48 19.92 3.71 16.00
N PRO A 49 19.14 4.61 15.38
CA PRO A 49 18.24 4.26 14.29
C PRO A 49 19.02 3.88 13.02
N ASP A 50 18.52 2.89 12.28
CA ASP A 50 19.19 2.38 11.08
C ASP A 50 19.18 3.38 9.90
N TYR A 51 18.07 4.10 9.71
CA TYR A 51 17.85 4.96 8.52
C TYR A 51 17.35 6.37 8.81
N PHE A 52 16.78 6.62 10.00
CA PHE A 52 16.12 7.90 10.30
C PHE A 52 16.96 8.76 11.24
N GLU A 53 17.15 10.01 10.84
CA GLU A 53 17.51 11.08 11.77
C GLU A 53 16.27 11.46 12.61
N PRO A 54 16.42 11.80 13.89
CA PRO A 54 17.28 12.88 14.33
C PRO A 54 18.74 12.46 14.30
N SER A 55 19.58 13.31 13.71
CA SER A 55 21.02 13.13 13.66
C SER A 55 21.45 12.85 15.09
N VAL A 56 21.81 11.60 15.40
CA VAL A 56 22.06 11.15 16.78
C VAL A 56 22.92 12.21 17.45
N VAL A 57 22.38 12.85 18.50
CA VAL A 57 23.06 13.98 19.12
C VAL A 57 23.87 13.43 20.27
N TYR A 58 25.17 13.67 20.21
CA TYR A 58 26.11 13.32 21.27
C TYR A 58 26.51 14.57 22.04
N GLU A 59 26.93 14.39 23.29
CA GLU A 59 27.48 15.46 24.13
C GLU A 59 28.67 14.94 24.93
N ILE A 60 29.64 15.82 25.21
CA ILE A 60 30.67 15.57 26.21
C ILE A 60 30.13 16.07 27.55
N SER A 61 30.03 15.19 28.55
CA SER A 61 29.57 15.54 29.89
C SER A 61 30.72 15.57 30.91
N ASP A 62 30.48 16.13 32.09
CA ASP A 62 31.46 16.14 33.19
C ASP A 62 31.90 14.72 33.58
N ASP A 63 30.96 13.78 33.60
CA ASP A 63 31.22 12.35 33.84
C ASP A 63 32.13 11.73 32.75
N THR A 64 32.01 12.21 31.51
CA THR A 64 32.90 11.81 30.40
C THR A 64 34.32 12.31 30.65
N ILE A 65 34.47 13.58 31.03
CA ILE A 65 35.77 14.18 31.36
C ILE A 65 36.42 13.47 32.55
N LEU A 66 35.65 13.20 33.61
CA LEU A 66 36.13 12.52 34.80
C LEU A 66 36.60 11.09 34.48
N THR A 67 35.79 10.32 33.75
CA THR A 67 36.16 8.96 33.30
C THR A 67 37.44 8.96 32.45
N LEU A 68 37.58 9.91 31.52
CA LEU A 68 38.77 10.00 30.65
C LEU A 68 40.03 10.41 31.42
N THR A 69 39.87 11.28 32.43
CA THR A 69 40.97 11.69 33.32
C THR A 69 41.46 10.50 34.14
N GLU A 70 40.53 9.74 34.74
CA GLU A 70 40.85 8.51 35.49
C GLU A 70 41.53 7.45 34.61
N LYS A 71 41.16 7.39 33.33
CA LYS A 71 41.75 6.48 32.34
C LYS A 71 43.06 6.98 31.71
N GLY A 72 43.61 8.10 32.21
CA GLY A 72 44.94 8.59 31.85
C GLY A 72 45.01 9.40 30.56
N LEU A 73 43.90 10.00 30.09
CA LEU A 73 43.97 10.92 28.96
C LEU A 73 44.80 12.17 29.36
N PRO A 74 45.78 12.59 28.53
CA PRO A 74 46.63 13.75 28.84
C PRO A 74 45.85 15.02 29.16
N THR A 75 46.34 15.79 30.14
CA THR A 75 45.65 16.99 30.66
C THR A 75 45.43 18.05 29.59
N ASP A 76 46.37 18.23 28.66
CA ASP A 76 46.24 19.18 27.54
C ASP A 76 45.08 18.81 26.60
N LYS A 77 44.83 17.51 26.40
CA LYS A 77 43.70 16.99 25.61
C LYS A 77 42.38 17.11 26.35
N ILE A 78 42.39 16.87 27.66
CA ILE A 78 41.22 17.10 28.52
C ILE A 78 40.77 18.56 28.46
N GLU A 79 41.69 19.52 28.54
CA GLU A 79 41.35 20.95 28.44
C GLU A 79 40.75 21.31 27.06
N LYS A 80 41.27 20.73 25.98
CA LYS A 80 40.65 20.90 24.64
C LYS A 80 39.26 20.28 24.55
N LEU A 81 39.06 19.11 25.16
CA LEU A 81 37.77 18.43 25.14
C LEU A 81 36.72 19.16 26.00
N LYS A 82 37.13 19.86 27.07
CA LYS A 82 36.26 20.74 27.87
C LYS A 82 35.65 21.89 27.06
N LEU A 83 36.26 22.30 25.94
CA LEU A 83 35.66 23.29 25.03
C LEU A 83 34.37 22.77 24.36
N LEU A 84 34.17 21.45 24.32
CA LEU A 84 32.99 20.78 23.77
C LEU A 84 32.00 20.35 24.87
N LEU A 85 32.25 20.72 26.12
CA LEU A 85 31.44 20.31 27.27
C LEU A 85 30.00 20.83 27.16
N ASN A 86 29.04 19.93 27.32
CA ASN A 86 27.60 20.20 27.24
C ASN A 86 27.14 20.84 25.92
N ILE A 87 27.95 20.76 24.86
CA ILE A 87 27.57 21.19 23.51
C ILE A 87 26.95 19.99 22.79
N PRO A 88 25.67 20.07 22.38
CA PRO A 88 25.05 19.03 21.55
C PRO A 88 25.65 19.05 20.14
N ILE A 89 26.19 17.91 19.70
CA ILE A 89 26.83 17.78 18.38
C ILE A 89 26.16 16.62 17.63
N ASN A 90 25.84 16.85 16.36
CA ASN A 90 25.28 15.82 15.47
C ASN A 90 26.28 14.67 15.22
N SER A 91 25.77 13.49 14.87
CA SER A 91 26.59 12.30 14.63
C SER A 91 27.65 12.50 13.53
N SER A 92 27.33 13.30 12.50
CA SER A 92 28.20 13.57 11.36
C SER A 92 29.43 14.40 11.71
N GLU A 93 29.31 15.40 12.59
CA GLU A 93 30.42 16.26 13.01
C GLU A 93 31.06 15.81 14.34
N PHE A 94 30.39 14.98 15.12
CA PHE A 94 30.89 14.58 16.44
C PHE A 94 32.28 13.93 16.34
N LYS A 95 32.45 13.01 15.38
CA LYS A 95 33.73 12.32 15.20
C LYS A 95 34.85 13.29 14.85
N SER A 96 34.66 14.21 13.91
CA SER A 96 35.70 15.15 13.50
C SER A 96 36.07 16.09 14.64
N LYS A 97 35.08 16.73 15.28
CA LYS A 97 35.32 17.67 16.39
C LYS A 97 36.06 17.04 17.58
N VAL A 98 35.72 15.79 17.91
CA VAL A 98 36.42 15.08 18.99
C VAL A 98 37.85 14.70 18.56
N ILE A 99 38.04 14.22 17.33
CA ILE A 99 39.38 13.90 16.81
C ILE A 99 40.26 15.15 16.77
N ASP A 100 39.72 16.31 16.42
CA ASP A 100 40.47 17.58 16.43
C ASP A 100 40.94 17.96 17.85
N ALA A 101 40.18 17.58 18.88
CA ALA A 101 40.50 17.86 20.28
C ALA A 101 41.55 16.89 20.87
N ILE A 102 41.39 15.58 20.65
CA ILE A 102 42.18 14.55 21.36
C ILE A 102 43.07 13.67 20.44
N GLY A 103 42.88 13.76 19.14
CA GLY A 103 43.56 12.93 18.14
C GLY A 103 42.87 11.59 17.87
N GLU A 104 43.15 11.01 16.71
CA GLU A 104 42.47 9.80 16.23
C GLU A 104 42.76 8.55 17.08
N THR A 105 43.99 8.41 17.58
CA THR A 105 44.40 7.28 18.43
C THR A 105 43.58 7.24 19.72
N ASP A 106 43.51 8.37 20.44
CA ASP A 106 42.78 8.44 21.71
C ASP A 106 41.28 8.35 21.50
N TYR A 107 40.75 8.92 20.41
CA TYR A 107 39.35 8.73 20.05
C TYR A 107 39.00 7.26 19.84
N LYS A 108 39.85 6.47 19.16
CA LYS A 108 39.63 5.03 18.99
C LYS A 108 39.71 4.28 20.31
N THR A 109 40.69 4.61 21.16
CA THR A 109 40.89 3.99 22.48
C THR A 109 39.72 4.22 23.43
N TYR A 110 39.19 5.45 23.48
CA TYR A 110 38.16 5.85 24.44
C TYR A 110 36.77 6.09 23.82
N ARG A 111 36.53 5.53 22.63
CA ARG A 111 35.31 5.78 21.84
C ARG A 111 34.03 5.54 22.63
N ASN A 112 34.00 4.51 23.47
CA ASN A 112 32.79 4.08 24.17
C ASN A 112 32.46 4.99 25.35
N GLU A 113 33.48 5.58 25.97
CA GLU A 113 33.36 6.57 27.02
C GLU A 113 32.93 7.91 26.45
N ILE A 114 33.44 8.27 25.27
CA ILE A 114 33.16 9.54 24.61
C ILE A 114 31.77 9.57 23.96
N LYS A 115 31.32 8.48 23.34
CA LYS A 115 30.03 8.43 22.63
C LYS A 115 28.83 8.31 23.58
N ARG A 116 28.55 9.38 24.29
CA ARG A 116 27.35 9.55 25.11
C ARG A 116 26.31 10.36 24.35
N GLN A 117 25.09 9.82 24.26
CA GLN A 117 23.97 10.56 23.66
C GLN A 117 23.52 11.69 24.59
N SER A 118 23.04 12.78 24.02
CA SER A 118 22.57 13.93 24.81
C SER A 118 21.22 13.69 25.47
N ILE A 119 20.97 14.42 26.55
CA ILE A 119 19.64 14.42 27.20
C ILE A 119 18.56 14.88 26.22
N ASN A 120 18.85 15.91 25.42
CA ASN A 120 17.94 16.43 24.39
C ASN A 120 17.55 15.35 23.35
N TYR A 121 18.47 14.45 23.01
CA TYR A 121 18.18 13.32 22.13
C TYR A 121 17.17 12.35 22.77
N SER A 122 17.35 12.02 24.06
CA SER A 122 16.42 11.19 24.82
C SER A 122 15.02 11.83 24.90
N GLU A 123 14.94 13.13 25.16
CA GLU A 123 13.67 13.87 25.19
C GLU A 123 12.96 13.86 23.84
N ASN A 124 13.71 14.09 22.75
CA ASN A 124 13.17 14.01 21.39
C ASN A 124 12.59 12.62 21.08
N ILE A 125 13.31 11.54 21.40
CA ILE A 125 12.80 10.17 21.22
C ILE A 125 11.56 9.96 22.10
N SER A 126 11.60 10.37 23.37
CA SER A 126 10.46 10.25 24.28
C SER A 126 9.21 10.91 23.70
N ASN A 127 9.34 12.12 23.16
CA ASN A 127 8.27 12.85 22.46
C ASN A 127 7.78 12.11 21.21
N CYS A 128 8.66 11.48 20.43
CA CYS A 128 8.26 10.64 19.30
C CYS A 128 7.42 9.42 19.72
N THR A 129 7.74 8.81 20.86
CA THR A 129 6.98 7.66 21.40
C THR A 129 5.65 8.05 22.06
N SER A 130 5.42 9.35 22.29
CA SER A 130 4.15 9.84 22.80
C SER A 130 3.03 9.62 21.76
N ASN A 131 1.90 9.11 22.23
CA ASN A 131 0.71 8.81 21.41
C ASN A 131 0.98 7.92 20.19
N TYR A 132 2.04 7.10 20.21
CA TYR A 132 2.44 6.28 19.06
C TYR A 132 1.32 5.34 18.59
N GLN A 133 0.53 4.78 19.53
CA GLN A 133 -0.58 3.87 19.20
C GLN A 133 -1.67 4.58 18.41
N SER A 134 -1.98 5.84 18.74
CA SER A 134 -2.95 6.63 18.00
C SER A 134 -2.43 6.96 16.60
N LYS A 135 -1.16 7.39 16.48
CA LYS A 135 -0.52 7.63 15.17
C LYS A 135 -0.53 6.37 14.31
N LEU A 136 -0.13 5.23 14.88
CA LEU A 136 -0.14 3.93 14.22
C LEU A 136 -1.56 3.55 13.78
N ALA A 137 -2.55 3.69 14.66
CA ALA A 137 -3.93 3.39 14.34
C ALA A 137 -4.44 4.26 13.20
N THR A 138 -4.10 5.55 13.17
CA THR A 138 -4.43 6.47 12.07
C THR A 138 -3.89 5.98 10.73
N TYR A 139 -2.60 5.64 10.65
CA TYR A 139 -2.00 5.14 9.43
C TYR A 139 -2.61 3.81 8.99
N LEU A 140 -2.79 2.87 9.91
CA LEU A 140 -3.39 1.58 9.61
C LEU A 140 -4.84 1.70 9.13
N TYR A 141 -5.61 2.63 9.69
CA TYR A 141 -6.98 2.87 9.28
C TYR A 141 -7.06 3.33 7.83
N PHE A 142 -6.18 4.26 7.42
CA PHE A 142 -6.03 4.66 6.03
C PHE A 142 -5.64 3.49 5.13
N SER A 143 -4.55 2.81 5.47
CA SER A 143 -4.01 1.71 4.65
C SER A 143 -5.04 0.61 4.46
N THR A 144 -5.77 0.23 5.52
CA THR A 144 -6.80 -0.81 5.45
C THR A 144 -7.91 -0.42 4.47
N PHE A 145 -8.37 0.83 4.50
CA PHE A 145 -9.38 1.31 3.56
C PHE A 145 -8.85 1.35 2.12
N SER A 146 -7.66 1.91 1.91
CA SER A 146 -7.06 2.02 0.58
C SER A 146 -6.74 0.66 -0.04
N TYR A 147 -6.34 -0.34 0.76
CA TYR A 147 -6.15 -1.70 0.25
C TYR A 147 -7.47 -2.34 -0.18
N PHE A 148 -8.58 -2.05 0.51
CA PHE A 148 -9.89 -2.51 0.08
C PHE A 148 -10.35 -1.81 -1.22
N GLU A 149 -10.11 -0.50 -1.35
CA GLU A 149 -10.37 0.22 -2.61
C GLU A 149 -9.58 -0.38 -3.78
N ALA A 150 -8.27 -0.59 -3.57
CA ALA A 150 -7.40 -1.24 -4.55
C ALA A 150 -7.92 -2.63 -4.91
N PHE A 151 -8.30 -3.44 -3.94
CA PHE A 151 -8.90 -4.77 -4.18
C PHE A 151 -10.11 -4.72 -5.12
N VAL A 152 -11.05 -3.79 -4.90
CA VAL A 152 -12.26 -3.66 -5.76
C VAL A 152 -11.88 -3.23 -7.18
N MET A 153 -10.90 -2.35 -7.34
CA MET A 153 -10.41 -1.93 -8.65
C MET A 153 -9.65 -3.07 -9.34
N ASP A 154 -8.74 -3.73 -8.64
CA ASP A 154 -7.89 -4.80 -9.15
C ASP A 154 -8.73 -6.01 -9.59
N ILE A 155 -9.76 -6.40 -8.83
CA ILE A 155 -10.65 -7.51 -9.24
C ILE A 155 -11.49 -7.13 -10.46
N ALA A 156 -11.89 -5.86 -10.57
CA ALA A 156 -12.64 -5.35 -11.70
C ALA A 156 -11.78 -5.32 -12.99
N ILE A 157 -10.50 -5.00 -12.87
CA ILE A 157 -9.50 -5.06 -13.96
C ILE A 157 -9.18 -6.52 -14.32
N GLU A 158 -9.03 -7.41 -13.34
CA GLU A 158 -8.78 -8.84 -13.56
C GLU A 158 -9.88 -9.48 -14.42
N LEU A 159 -11.14 -9.05 -14.21
CA LEU A 159 -12.29 -9.48 -15.00
C LEU A 159 -12.15 -9.13 -16.48
N THR A 160 -11.83 -7.88 -16.82
CA THR A 160 -11.74 -7.45 -18.22
C THR A 160 -10.48 -7.92 -18.92
N ASN A 161 -9.38 -8.10 -18.19
CA ASN A 161 -8.14 -8.64 -18.75
C ASN A 161 -8.30 -10.06 -19.32
N SER A 162 -9.33 -10.80 -18.87
CA SER A 162 -9.63 -12.13 -19.40
C SER A 162 -10.44 -12.11 -20.71
N ILE A 163 -11.00 -10.96 -21.10
CA ILE A 163 -11.88 -10.84 -22.27
C ILE A 163 -11.08 -10.37 -23.48
N GLN A 164 -11.19 -11.11 -24.59
CA GLN A 164 -10.51 -10.75 -25.82
C GLN A 164 -11.20 -9.56 -26.51
N THR A 165 -10.59 -8.38 -26.43
CA THR A 165 -11.05 -7.17 -27.12
C THR A 165 -10.53 -7.12 -28.57
N VAL A 166 -11.12 -6.22 -29.36
CA VAL A 166 -10.74 -5.90 -30.73
C VAL A 166 -10.28 -4.46 -30.76
N ASP A 167 -9.18 -4.19 -31.46
CA ASP A 167 -8.77 -2.83 -31.80
C ASP A 167 -9.74 -2.26 -32.85
N ARG A 168 -10.67 -1.43 -32.38
CA ARG A 168 -11.79 -0.91 -33.17
C ARG A 168 -11.34 0.10 -34.21
N GLU A 169 -10.38 0.96 -33.87
CA GLU A 169 -9.84 1.98 -34.78
C GLU A 169 -9.09 1.32 -35.93
N LYS A 170 -8.26 0.33 -35.60
CA LYS A 170 -7.59 -0.50 -36.60
C LYS A 170 -8.60 -1.27 -37.46
N TYR A 171 -9.62 -1.89 -36.87
CA TYR A 171 -10.66 -2.58 -37.62
C TYR A 171 -11.37 -1.65 -38.61
N LEU A 172 -11.79 -0.46 -38.19
CA LEU A 172 -12.48 0.50 -39.07
C LEU A 172 -11.58 1.05 -40.17
N THR A 173 -10.27 1.12 -39.92
CA THR A 173 -9.28 1.55 -40.92
C THR A 173 -9.01 0.43 -41.94
N ASP A 174 -8.78 -0.79 -41.46
CA ASP A 174 -8.36 -1.94 -42.27
C ASP A 174 -9.54 -2.59 -43.02
N PHE A 175 -10.73 -2.63 -42.42
CA PHE A 175 -11.92 -3.24 -43.02
C PHE A 175 -12.68 -2.21 -43.87
N GLN A 176 -12.40 -2.22 -45.17
CA GLN A 176 -13.13 -1.43 -46.16
C GLN A 176 -14.14 -2.33 -46.89
N PRO A 177 -15.46 -2.22 -46.62
CA PRO A 177 -16.47 -3.09 -47.21
C PRO A 177 -16.48 -2.95 -48.73
N THR A 178 -16.22 -4.05 -49.43
CA THR A 178 -16.37 -4.10 -50.88
C THR A 178 -17.82 -4.41 -51.25
N HIS A 179 -18.19 -4.21 -52.52
CA HIS A 179 -19.51 -4.62 -53.03
C HIS A 179 -19.80 -6.11 -52.75
N ASP A 180 -18.79 -6.98 -52.89
CA ASP A 180 -18.91 -8.41 -52.60
C ASP A 180 -19.16 -8.68 -51.12
N THR A 181 -18.47 -7.96 -50.23
CA THR A 181 -18.62 -8.07 -48.78
C THR A 181 -20.03 -7.69 -48.36
N ILE A 182 -20.56 -6.58 -48.89
CA ILE A 182 -21.92 -6.12 -48.63
C ILE A 182 -22.94 -7.16 -49.14
N SER A 183 -22.74 -7.67 -50.37
CA SER A 183 -23.60 -8.72 -50.92
C SER A 183 -23.64 -9.97 -50.06
N ASP A 184 -22.51 -10.39 -49.49
CA ASP A 184 -22.42 -11.57 -48.64
C ASP A 184 -23.06 -11.35 -47.28
N ILE A 185 -22.96 -10.15 -46.70
CA ILE A 185 -23.72 -9.74 -45.50
C ILE A 185 -25.23 -9.81 -45.78
N MET A 186 -25.70 -9.21 -46.88
CA MET A 186 -27.13 -9.24 -47.25
C MET A 186 -27.68 -10.65 -47.50
N LYS A 187 -26.82 -11.63 -47.85
CA LYS A 187 -27.23 -13.04 -47.98
C LYS A 187 -27.39 -13.74 -46.63
N LEU A 188 -26.68 -13.26 -45.61
CA LEU A 188 -26.76 -13.75 -44.23
C LEU A 188 -27.84 -13.05 -43.43
N ASP A 189 -28.24 -11.84 -43.81
CA ASP A 189 -29.28 -11.02 -43.17
C ASP A 189 -30.73 -11.46 -43.49
N LYS A 190 -30.88 -12.53 -44.26
CA LYS A 190 -32.20 -13.11 -44.57
C LYS A 190 -32.65 -14.04 -43.44
N ASP A 191 -33.96 -14.23 -43.31
CA ASP A 191 -34.54 -15.20 -42.38
C ASP A 191 -33.81 -16.56 -42.44
N PHE A 192 -33.48 -17.08 -41.26
CA PHE A 192 -32.74 -18.31 -41.12
C PHE A 192 -33.55 -19.52 -41.59
N ASP A 193 -33.04 -20.22 -42.61
CA ASP A 193 -33.60 -21.47 -43.14
C ASP A 193 -32.63 -22.62 -42.81
N PRO A 194 -32.99 -23.54 -41.89
CA PRO A 194 -32.14 -24.66 -41.50
C PRO A 194 -31.65 -25.52 -42.69
N ARG A 195 -32.43 -25.57 -43.78
CA ARG A 195 -32.09 -26.32 -45.00
C ARG A 195 -30.93 -25.71 -45.79
N LYS A 196 -30.54 -24.46 -45.49
CA LYS A 196 -29.48 -23.70 -46.17
C LYS A 196 -28.24 -23.50 -45.31
N ILE A 197 -28.02 -24.34 -44.29
CA ILE A 197 -26.91 -24.19 -43.34
C ILE A 197 -25.52 -24.11 -44.02
N ASP A 198 -25.29 -24.90 -45.06
CA ASP A 198 -24.01 -24.90 -45.78
C ASP A 198 -23.77 -23.58 -46.53
N ARG A 199 -24.85 -22.98 -47.04
CA ARG A 199 -24.80 -21.65 -47.67
C ARG A 199 -24.39 -20.59 -46.64
N TYR A 200 -24.98 -20.62 -45.45
CA TYR A 200 -24.64 -19.68 -44.38
C TYR A 200 -23.18 -19.86 -43.94
N LYS A 201 -22.75 -21.10 -43.65
CA LYS A 201 -21.34 -21.42 -43.33
C LYS A 201 -20.38 -20.90 -44.41
N LYS A 202 -20.70 -21.08 -45.69
CA LYS A 202 -19.89 -20.58 -46.80
C LYS A 202 -19.70 -19.07 -46.76
N PHE A 203 -20.80 -18.31 -46.62
CA PHE A 203 -20.72 -16.84 -46.58
C PHE A 203 -20.07 -16.32 -45.29
N SER A 204 -20.35 -16.94 -44.14
CA SER A 204 -19.68 -16.61 -42.88
C SER A 204 -18.17 -16.83 -42.95
N ASN A 205 -17.72 -17.95 -43.53
CA ASN A 205 -16.28 -18.20 -43.72
C ASN A 205 -15.65 -17.19 -44.68
N LYS A 206 -16.34 -16.83 -45.76
CA LYS A 206 -15.86 -15.82 -46.70
C LYS A 206 -15.70 -14.45 -46.03
N LEU A 207 -16.69 -14.02 -45.25
CA LEU A 207 -16.61 -12.78 -44.47
C LEU A 207 -15.46 -12.81 -43.45
N LYS A 208 -15.27 -13.95 -42.77
CA LYS A 208 -14.16 -14.11 -41.81
C LYS A 208 -12.79 -13.97 -42.46
N ILE A 209 -12.59 -14.54 -43.66
CA ILE A 209 -11.35 -14.40 -44.43
C ILE A 209 -11.14 -12.94 -44.87
N GLN A 210 -12.22 -12.23 -45.19
CA GLN A 210 -12.20 -10.81 -45.52
C GLN A 210 -12.00 -9.89 -44.31
N GLY A 211 -11.79 -10.43 -43.11
CA GLY A 211 -11.53 -9.67 -41.90
C GLY A 211 -12.78 -9.11 -41.22
N TYR A 212 -13.99 -9.51 -41.64
CA TYR A 212 -15.23 -9.08 -40.97
C TYR A 212 -15.27 -9.59 -39.53
N ILE A 213 -15.63 -8.69 -38.60
CA ILE A 213 -15.82 -8.98 -37.18
C ILE A 213 -17.29 -8.79 -36.82
N ASN A 214 -17.85 -9.73 -36.04
CA ASN A 214 -19.23 -9.62 -35.55
C ASN A 214 -19.43 -8.29 -34.78
N PRO A 215 -20.46 -7.49 -35.11
CA PRO A 215 -20.80 -6.26 -34.39
C PRO A 215 -20.89 -6.40 -32.87
N GLU A 216 -21.35 -7.54 -32.35
CA GLU A 216 -21.42 -7.81 -30.91
C GLU A 216 -20.03 -7.76 -30.25
N ARG A 217 -19.00 -8.23 -30.96
CA ARG A 217 -17.62 -8.21 -30.45
C ARG A 217 -17.02 -6.81 -30.47
N LEU A 218 -17.37 -6.00 -31.47
CA LEU A 218 -16.99 -4.58 -31.53
C LEU A 218 -17.68 -3.78 -30.41
N LEU A 219 -18.97 -4.04 -30.18
CA LEU A 219 -19.74 -3.44 -29.10
C LEU A 219 -19.18 -3.85 -27.75
N LEU A 220 -18.91 -5.15 -27.52
CA LEU A 220 -18.31 -5.64 -26.28
C LEU A 220 -16.97 -4.97 -25.99
N SER A 221 -16.11 -4.82 -26.99
CA SER A 221 -14.82 -4.11 -26.82
C SER A 221 -15.04 -2.65 -26.40
N SER A 222 -16.04 -1.98 -27.00
CA SER A 222 -16.43 -0.61 -26.64
C SER A 222 -16.94 -0.51 -25.19
N LEU A 223 -17.75 -1.48 -24.77
CA LEU A 223 -18.29 -1.54 -23.41
C LEU A 223 -17.18 -1.81 -22.39
N ILE A 224 -16.18 -2.63 -22.73
CA ILE A 224 -15.01 -2.88 -21.88
C ILE A 224 -14.20 -1.61 -21.69
N ASP A 225 -13.98 -0.82 -22.74
CA ASP A 225 -13.26 0.46 -22.63
C ASP A 225 -14.02 1.46 -21.74
N ILE A 226 -15.34 1.54 -21.88
CA ILE A 226 -16.19 2.38 -21.01
C ILE A 226 -16.12 1.89 -19.56
N TYR A 227 -16.16 0.57 -19.35
CA TYR A 227 -16.08 -0.03 -18.04
C TYR A 227 -14.72 0.21 -17.37
N ASN A 228 -13.61 0.02 -18.09
CA ASN A 228 -12.27 0.31 -17.60
C ASN A 228 -12.13 1.79 -17.21
N ASN A 229 -12.59 2.71 -18.06
CA ASN A 229 -12.62 4.14 -17.72
C ASN A 229 -13.45 4.44 -16.46
N LYS A 230 -14.53 3.69 -16.22
CA LYS A 230 -15.32 3.83 -14.98
C LYS A 230 -14.59 3.28 -13.76
N ILE A 231 -13.83 2.19 -13.90
CA ILE A 231 -12.99 1.65 -12.82
C ILE A 231 -11.90 2.65 -12.43
N ASP A 232 -11.17 3.20 -13.42
CA ASP A 232 -10.07 4.14 -13.18
C ASP A 232 -10.51 5.40 -12.42
N ASN A 233 -11.78 5.78 -12.58
CA ASN A 233 -12.38 6.95 -11.95
C ASN A 233 -13.37 6.57 -10.83
N LEU A 234 -13.33 5.32 -10.33
CA LEU A 234 -14.26 4.85 -9.32
C LEU A 234 -13.99 5.53 -7.97
N LYS A 235 -14.97 6.27 -7.46
CA LYS A 235 -14.84 6.93 -6.17
C LYS A 235 -15.21 5.99 -5.03
N ALA A 236 -14.58 6.18 -3.87
CA ALA A 236 -14.84 5.43 -2.64
C ALA A 236 -16.34 5.32 -2.29
N ASN A 237 -17.10 6.41 -2.50
CA ASN A 237 -18.53 6.45 -2.20
C ASN A 237 -19.40 5.68 -3.20
N GLU A 238 -18.89 5.41 -4.40
CA GLU A 238 -19.59 4.68 -5.45
C GLU A 238 -19.40 3.17 -5.34
N ILE A 239 -18.42 2.69 -4.56
CA ILE A 239 -18.08 1.27 -4.45
C ILE A 239 -19.30 0.36 -4.17
N PRO A 240 -20.17 0.63 -3.17
CA PRO A 240 -21.33 -0.23 -2.94
C PRO A 240 -22.27 -0.30 -4.14
N THR A 241 -22.54 0.84 -4.79
CA THR A 241 -23.39 0.90 -5.99
C THR A 241 -22.74 0.21 -7.19
N PHE A 242 -21.42 0.32 -7.34
CA PHE A 242 -20.66 -0.37 -8.37
C PHE A 242 -20.73 -1.90 -8.19
N LEU A 243 -20.49 -2.39 -6.97
CA LEU A 243 -20.60 -3.81 -6.64
C LEU A 243 -22.00 -4.34 -6.95
N GLU A 244 -23.05 -3.62 -6.55
CA GLU A 244 -24.44 -4.04 -6.76
C GLU A 244 -24.84 -4.00 -8.23
N LYS A 245 -24.59 -2.89 -8.94
CA LYS A 245 -25.08 -2.71 -10.30
C LYS A 245 -24.24 -3.39 -11.36
N THR A 246 -22.94 -3.54 -11.11
CA THR A 246 -22.00 -4.02 -12.13
C THR A 246 -21.53 -5.44 -11.86
N LEU A 247 -21.21 -5.77 -10.61
CA LEU A 247 -20.81 -7.14 -10.25
C LEU A 247 -21.98 -7.98 -9.69
N LEU A 248 -23.20 -7.42 -9.67
CA LEU A 248 -24.39 -8.09 -9.13
C LEU A 248 -24.19 -8.59 -7.69
N PHE A 249 -23.31 -7.94 -6.94
CA PHE A 249 -23.00 -8.26 -5.56
C PHE A 249 -23.74 -7.30 -4.63
N LYS A 250 -24.79 -7.80 -3.99
CA LYS A 250 -25.60 -7.00 -3.07
C LYS A 250 -25.02 -7.03 -1.66
N MET A 251 -24.67 -5.85 -1.15
CA MET A 251 -24.37 -5.66 0.26
C MET A 251 -25.68 -5.57 1.06
N THR A 252 -25.67 -6.05 2.30
CA THR A 252 -26.79 -5.76 3.21
C THR A 252 -26.82 -4.28 3.56
N LYS A 253 -27.96 -3.79 4.07
CA LYS A 253 -28.06 -2.40 4.52
C LYS A 253 -27.00 -2.09 5.59
N ASP A 254 -26.87 -2.96 6.59
CA ASP A 254 -25.90 -2.81 7.66
C ASP A 254 -24.45 -2.80 7.16
N GLU A 255 -24.14 -3.61 6.13
CA GLU A 255 -22.82 -3.60 5.49
C GLU A 255 -22.55 -2.30 4.75
N SER A 256 -23.53 -1.77 4.02
CA SER A 256 -23.40 -0.49 3.33
C SER A 256 -23.24 0.66 4.31
N ASP A 257 -24.01 0.66 5.40
CA ASP A 257 -23.93 1.66 6.47
C ASP A 257 -22.57 1.58 7.19
N THR A 258 -22.08 0.37 7.47
CA THR A 258 -20.75 0.14 8.04
C THR A 258 -19.64 0.63 7.11
N PHE A 259 -19.74 0.32 5.82
CA PHE A 259 -18.78 0.79 4.80
C PHE A 259 -18.71 2.32 4.75
N HIS A 260 -19.87 2.99 4.68
CA HIS A 260 -19.93 4.45 4.66
C HIS A 260 -19.42 5.08 5.94
N SER A 261 -19.72 4.49 7.11
CA SER A 261 -19.17 4.93 8.39
C SER A 261 -17.64 4.87 8.40
N ILE A 262 -17.06 3.76 7.93
CA ILE A 262 -15.59 3.61 7.85
C ILE A 262 -14.99 4.64 6.86
N ARG A 263 -15.61 4.82 5.68
CA ARG A 263 -15.18 5.82 4.70
C ARG A 263 -15.21 7.22 5.28
N ASP A 264 -16.28 7.59 5.97
CA ASP A 264 -16.45 8.93 6.52
C ASP A 264 -15.43 9.18 7.64
N ASN A 265 -15.14 8.16 8.45
CA ASN A 265 -14.05 8.21 9.42
C ASN A 265 -12.68 8.39 8.73
N ARG A 266 -12.39 7.66 7.65
CA ARG A 266 -11.18 7.86 6.83
C ARG A 266 -11.08 9.28 6.29
N ASN A 267 -12.17 9.85 5.79
CA ASN A 267 -12.21 11.21 5.26
C ASN A 267 -11.99 12.26 6.36
N LYS A 268 -12.56 12.06 7.56
CA LYS A 268 -12.31 12.92 8.73
C LYS A 268 -10.83 12.96 9.06
N ILE A 269 -10.15 11.81 9.05
CA ILE A 269 -8.70 11.76 9.24
C ILE A 269 -7.98 12.53 8.13
N GLY A 270 -8.34 12.31 6.86
CA GLY A 270 -7.71 12.95 5.69
C GLY A 270 -7.80 14.47 5.69
N HIS A 271 -8.89 15.01 6.21
CA HIS A 271 -9.09 16.46 6.34
C HIS A 271 -8.54 17.04 7.66
N GLY A 272 -7.81 16.25 8.45
CA GLY A 272 -7.22 16.70 9.71
C GLY A 272 -8.26 17.04 10.79
N ALA A 273 -9.46 16.46 10.70
CA ALA A 273 -10.51 16.73 11.67
C ALA A 273 -10.12 16.18 13.05
N LYS A 274 -10.16 17.04 14.07
CA LYS A 274 -9.80 16.69 15.47
C LYS A 274 -10.72 15.65 16.13
N HIS A 275 -11.82 15.28 15.49
CA HIS A 275 -12.93 14.56 16.12
C HIS A 275 -12.88 13.04 15.96
N PHE A 276 -12.04 12.49 15.07
CA PHE A 276 -11.87 11.04 14.98
C PHE A 276 -10.41 10.66 15.16
N ASN A 277 -10.09 10.14 16.35
CA ASN A 277 -8.80 9.56 16.68
C ASN A 277 -8.97 8.04 16.83
N PRO A 278 -8.69 7.26 15.78
CA PRO A 278 -8.90 5.82 15.85
C PRO A 278 -7.98 5.18 16.89
N HIS A 279 -8.52 4.16 17.55
CA HIS A 279 -7.76 3.22 18.36
C HIS A 279 -7.42 1.99 17.52
N LEU A 280 -6.44 1.20 17.95
CA LEU A 280 -6.08 -0.05 17.27
C LEU A 280 -7.29 -1.02 17.16
N ASN A 281 -8.22 -0.97 18.11
CA ASN A 281 -9.45 -1.76 18.04
C ASN A 281 -10.36 -1.36 16.87
N ASP A 282 -10.45 -0.05 16.58
CA ASP A 282 -11.23 0.45 15.44
C ASP A 282 -10.65 -0.04 14.11
N VAL A 283 -9.31 -0.06 14.01
CA VAL A 283 -8.58 -0.61 12.87
C VAL A 283 -8.83 -2.12 12.73
N ILE A 284 -8.77 -2.87 13.83
CA ILE A 284 -9.03 -4.32 13.81
C ILE A 284 -10.46 -4.60 13.34
N ASN A 285 -11.44 -3.83 13.80
CA ASN A 285 -12.83 -3.99 13.40
C ASN A 285 -13.05 -3.65 11.93
N ALA A 286 -12.47 -2.54 11.45
CA ALA A 286 -12.51 -2.18 10.03
C ALA A 286 -11.86 -3.27 9.16
N ASN A 287 -10.70 -3.80 9.58
CA ASN A 287 -10.01 -4.88 8.87
C ASN A 287 -10.84 -6.18 8.85
N LYS A 288 -11.46 -6.56 9.97
CA LYS A 288 -12.36 -7.74 10.01
C LYS A 288 -13.52 -7.58 9.04
N PHE A 289 -14.14 -6.40 9.01
CA PHE A 289 -15.20 -6.07 8.08
C PHE A 289 -14.72 -6.21 6.62
N PHE A 290 -13.62 -5.55 6.24
CA PHE A 290 -13.10 -5.62 4.88
C PHE A 290 -12.61 -7.01 4.47
N LYS A 291 -11.99 -7.78 5.37
CA LYS A 291 -11.62 -9.17 5.10
C LYS A 291 -12.84 -10.03 4.79
N SER A 292 -13.88 -9.93 5.62
CA SER A 292 -15.14 -10.67 5.41
C SER A 292 -15.81 -10.27 4.10
N LEU A 293 -15.90 -8.97 3.83
CA LEU A 293 -16.52 -8.44 2.63
C LEU A 293 -15.73 -8.85 1.37
N SER A 294 -14.41 -8.72 1.39
CA SER A 294 -13.54 -9.08 0.26
C SER A 294 -13.60 -10.57 -0.06
N ASP A 295 -13.62 -11.44 0.96
CA ASP A 295 -13.77 -12.89 0.77
C ASP A 295 -15.08 -13.24 0.05
N ARG A 296 -16.18 -12.57 0.43
CA ARG A 296 -17.48 -12.76 -0.21
C ARG A 296 -17.51 -12.22 -1.64
N ILE A 297 -16.93 -11.04 -1.87
CA ILE A 297 -16.82 -10.46 -3.22
C ILE A 297 -16.00 -11.40 -4.11
N ASP A 298 -14.83 -11.85 -3.64
CA ASP A 298 -13.98 -12.79 -4.38
C ASP A 298 -14.73 -14.07 -4.74
N LYS A 299 -15.38 -14.71 -3.77
CA LYS A 299 -16.18 -15.92 -4.00
C LYS A 299 -17.31 -15.69 -5.01
N HIS A 300 -18.00 -14.56 -4.93
CA HIS A 300 -19.08 -14.23 -5.87
C HIS A 300 -18.53 -14.03 -7.28
N VAL A 301 -17.51 -13.19 -7.43
CA VAL A 301 -16.91 -12.86 -8.73
C VAL A 301 -16.31 -14.10 -9.39
N THR A 302 -15.54 -14.89 -8.64
CA THR A 302 -14.93 -16.11 -9.16
C THR A 302 -15.94 -17.20 -9.50
N LEU A 303 -17.15 -17.18 -8.91
CA LEU A 303 -18.23 -18.12 -9.23
C LEU A 303 -18.94 -17.76 -10.53
N TYR A 304 -19.29 -16.48 -10.70
CA TYR A 304 -20.20 -16.05 -11.75
C TYR A 304 -19.52 -15.43 -12.96
N PHE A 305 -18.33 -14.86 -12.80
CA PHE A 305 -17.70 -14.07 -13.86
C PHE A 305 -16.39 -14.67 -14.37
N PHE A 306 -15.74 -15.55 -13.62
CA PHE A 306 -14.54 -16.24 -14.10
C PHE A 306 -14.90 -17.53 -14.83
N LYS A 307 -14.30 -17.72 -16.02
CA LYS A 307 -14.45 -18.96 -16.77
C LYS A 307 -13.91 -20.14 -15.96
N ALA A 308 -14.72 -21.19 -15.82
CA ALA A 308 -14.27 -22.43 -15.20
C ALA A 308 -13.14 -23.05 -16.04
N LYS A 309 -12.04 -23.44 -15.38
CA LYS A 309 -10.78 -23.84 -16.02
C LYS A 309 -10.92 -24.91 -17.12
N ASN A 310 -11.85 -25.84 -16.93
CA ASN A 310 -12.07 -26.97 -17.83
C ASN A 310 -13.38 -26.85 -18.62
N TYR A 311 -13.98 -25.65 -18.65
CA TYR A 311 -15.16 -25.41 -19.46
C TYR A 311 -14.75 -25.14 -20.90
N ILE A 312 -15.25 -25.98 -21.80
CA ILE A 312 -15.01 -25.88 -23.24
C ILE A 312 -16.27 -25.24 -23.83
N ASP A 313 -16.10 -24.07 -24.44
CA ASP A 313 -17.15 -23.46 -25.27
C ASP A 313 -17.12 -24.18 -26.63
N GLU A 314 -18.26 -24.67 -27.10
CA GLU A 314 -18.42 -25.27 -28.44
C GLU A 314 -18.39 -24.21 -29.55
#